data_AF-I0WXW5-F1
#
_entry.id   AF-I0WXW5-F1
#
_cell.length_a   1.000
_cell.length_b   1.000
_cell.length_c   1.000
_cell.angle_alpha   90.00
_cell.angle_beta   90.00
_cell.angle_gamma   90.00
#
_symmetry.space_group_name_H-M   'P 1'
#
loop_
_entity.id
_entity.type
_entity.pdbx_description
1 polymer ?
#
loop_
_entity_poly.entity_id
_entity_poly.type
_entity_poly.pdbx_seq_one_letter_code
_entity_poly.pdbx_strand_id
1 'polypeptide(L)'
;MLGVLNLAPGTEPWVLEVEAMNEPRFESLVDTVAAADPGARLREQTRTPAAELIAQAQENSFRPSQPVDPTEPEIAAALDEHIRGYEQQWLDEAIPALGGHTPRECAADPTRRDDLIRLLDSYPQQERPGAMSAGRLREALGL
;
A
#
# COMPACT_ATOMS: atom_id res chain seq x y z
N MET A 1 -9.59 5.05 10.86
CA MET A 1 -10.81 5.87 10.76
C MET A 1 -10.98 6.21 9.29
N LEU A 2 -11.80 5.47 8.53
CA LEU A 2 -11.95 5.66 7.08
C LEU A 2 -13.44 5.52 6.73
N GLY A 3 -14.08 6.64 6.44
CA GLY A 3 -15.36 6.73 5.75
C GLY A 3 -15.27 7.96 4.87
N VAL A 4 -15.70 7.83 3.61
CA VAL A 4 -15.51 8.85 2.57
C VAL A 4 -16.87 9.37 2.15
N LEU A 5 -16.95 10.69 1.97
CA LEU A 5 -18.12 11.38 1.43
C LEU A 5 -17.67 12.08 0.15
N ASN A 6 -18.18 11.66 -0.99
CA ASN A 6 -17.88 12.27 -2.28
C ASN A 6 -19.11 12.98 -2.81
N LEU A 7 -19.00 14.29 -3.02
CA LEU A 7 -19.99 15.06 -3.74
C LEU A 7 -19.56 15.15 -5.20
N ALA A 8 -20.46 14.84 -6.14
CA ALA A 8 -20.25 15.08 -7.56
C ALA A 8 -20.92 16.41 -7.97
N PRO A 9 -20.23 17.56 -7.87
CA PRO A 9 -20.81 18.83 -8.33
C PRO A 9 -20.93 18.81 -9.86
N GLY A 10 -22.14 19.04 -10.39
CA GLY A 10 -22.39 19.18 -11.83
C GLY A 10 -23.45 18.26 -12.43
N THR A 11 -24.02 17.32 -11.68
CA THR A 11 -25.23 16.59 -12.09
C THR A 11 -26.43 17.17 -11.37
N GLU A 12 -27.48 17.62 -12.06
CA GLU A 12 -28.78 17.86 -11.41
C GLU A 12 -29.65 16.61 -11.58
N PRO A 13 -30.15 16.00 -10.48
CA PRO A 13 -29.88 16.34 -9.08
C PRO A 13 -28.46 15.94 -8.61
N TRP A 14 -27.91 16.67 -7.63
CA TRP A 14 -26.59 16.38 -7.06
C TRP A 14 -26.60 14.99 -6.40
N VAL A 15 -25.51 14.24 -6.60
CA VAL A 15 -25.34 12.90 -6.04
C VAL A 15 -24.27 12.98 -4.95
N LEU A 16 -24.64 12.53 -3.76
CA LEU A 16 -23.73 12.30 -2.65
C LEU A 16 -23.52 10.79 -2.50
N GLU A 17 -22.26 10.38 -2.54
CA GLU A 17 -21.85 9.00 -2.30
C GLU A 17 -21.28 8.86 -0.89
N VAL A 18 -21.76 7.83 -0.18
CA VAL A 18 -21.38 7.52 1.20
C VAL A 18 -20.77 6.13 1.22
N GLU A 19 -19.52 6.03 1.68
CA GLU A 19 -18.85 4.74 1.83
C GLU A 19 -18.29 4.58 3.24
N ALA A 20 -18.54 3.41 3.86
CA ALA A 20 -17.99 3.06 5.16
C ALA A 20 -17.73 1.56 5.28
N MET A 21 -16.59 1.19 5.86
CA MET A 21 -16.18 -0.19 6.11
C MET A 21 -16.87 -0.82 7.35
N ASN A 22 -17.78 -0.08 7.99
CA ASN A 22 -18.43 -0.46 9.24
C ASN A 22 -19.91 -0.07 9.18
N GLU A 23 -20.79 -1.03 9.46
CA GLU A 23 -22.23 -0.87 9.31
C GLU A 23 -22.83 0.18 10.26
N PRO A 24 -22.57 0.16 11.59
CA PRO A 24 -23.00 1.26 12.47
C PRO A 24 -22.58 2.66 12.00
N ARG A 25 -21.39 2.78 11.41
CA ARG A 25 -20.89 4.05 10.87
C ARG A 25 -21.60 4.45 9.58
N PHE A 26 -21.89 3.50 8.70
CA PHE A 26 -22.66 3.74 7.47
C PHE A 26 -24.05 4.29 7.82
N GLU A 27 -24.76 3.64 8.74
CA GLU A 27 -26.09 4.08 9.19
C GLU A 27 -26.03 5.50 9.77
N SER A 28 -25.04 5.80 10.63
CA SER A 28 -24.86 7.14 11.18
C SER A 28 -24.62 8.22 10.11
N LEU A 29 -23.91 7.90 9.02
CA LEU A 29 -23.67 8.83 7.90
C LEU A 29 -24.95 9.04 7.09
N VAL A 30 -25.70 7.97 6.81
CA VAL A 30 -26.99 8.05 6.12
C VAL A 30 -27.99 8.90 6.91
N ASP A 31 -28.09 8.67 8.23
CA ASP A 31 -28.95 9.45 9.12
C ASP A 31 -28.57 10.94 9.12
N THR A 32 -27.27 11.24 9.10
CA THR A 32 -26.78 12.62 9.03
C THR A 32 -27.17 13.29 7.73
N VAL A 33 -27.07 12.58 6.60
CA VAL A 33 -27.47 13.10 5.28
C VAL A 33 -28.98 13.33 5.22
N ALA A 34 -29.78 12.38 5.72
CA ALA A 34 -31.23 12.50 5.76
C ALA A 34 -31.70 13.64 6.66
N ALA A 35 -31.00 13.89 7.77
CA ALA A 35 -31.27 15.03 8.64
C ALA A 35 -30.89 16.38 8.00
N ALA A 36 -29.82 16.41 7.20
CA ALA A 36 -29.35 17.61 6.52
C ALA A 36 -30.23 18.00 5.33
N ASP A 37 -30.74 17.02 4.58
CA ASP A 37 -31.68 17.23 3.47
C ASP A 37 -32.82 16.20 3.50
N PRO A 38 -33.98 16.56 4.10
CA PRO A 38 -35.16 15.70 4.12
C PRO A 38 -35.76 15.43 2.73
N GLY A 39 -35.38 16.20 1.70
CA GLY A 39 -35.78 16.00 0.32
C GLY A 39 -34.92 14.97 -0.43
N ALA A 40 -33.78 14.58 0.15
CA ALA A 40 -32.88 13.60 -0.42
C ALA A 40 -33.59 12.25 -0.58
N ARG A 41 -33.32 11.57 -1.70
CA ARG A 41 -33.84 10.22 -1.97
C ARG A 41 -32.68 9.27 -2.14
N LEU A 42 -32.78 8.11 -1.49
CA LEU A 42 -31.84 7.02 -1.72
C LEU A 42 -31.95 6.56 -3.17
N ARG A 43 -30.87 6.73 -3.93
CA ARG A 43 -30.80 6.29 -5.33
C ARG A 43 -30.41 4.83 -5.44
N GLU A 44 -29.33 4.45 -4.76
CA GLU A 44 -28.74 3.12 -4.79
C GLU A 44 -28.04 2.85 -3.47
N GLN A 45 -28.06 1.59 -3.04
CA GLN A 45 -27.34 1.14 -1.85
C GLN A 45 -26.82 -0.26 -2.07
N THR A 46 -25.51 -0.41 -1.93
CA THR A 46 -24.85 -1.71 -1.99
C THR A 46 -24.23 -2.01 -0.64
N ARG A 47 -24.40 -3.24 -0.16
CA ARG A 47 -23.70 -3.75 1.01
C ARG A 47 -22.99 -5.03 0.61
N THR A 48 -21.68 -5.04 0.76
CA THR A 48 -20.86 -6.22 0.50
C THR A 48 -20.39 -6.78 1.82
N PRO A 49 -20.82 -8.00 2.21
CA PRO A 49 -20.32 -8.65 3.41
C PRO A 49 -18.80 -8.79 3.35
N ALA A 50 -18.13 -8.64 4.50
CA ALA A 50 -16.68 -8.77 4.57
C ALA A 50 -16.19 -10.14 4.03
N ALA A 51 -16.94 -11.22 4.29
CA ALA A 51 -16.62 -12.54 3.75
C ALA A 51 -16.63 -12.58 2.22
N GLU A 52 -17.52 -11.84 1.58
CA GLU A 52 -17.61 -11.76 0.13
C GLU A 52 -16.49 -10.88 -0.43
N LEU A 53 -16.15 -9.75 0.22
CA LEU A 53 -14.98 -8.96 -0.15
C LEU A 53 -13.68 -9.76 -0.02
N ILE A 54 -13.54 -10.57 1.03
CA ILE A 54 -12.39 -11.46 1.23
C ILE A 54 -12.37 -12.54 0.15
N ALA A 55 -13.51 -13.16 -0.16
CA ALA A 55 -13.61 -14.17 -1.21
C ALA A 55 -13.30 -13.57 -2.59
N GLN A 56 -13.83 -12.38 -2.91
CA GLN A 56 -13.52 -11.64 -4.15
C GLN A 56 -12.06 -11.21 -4.19
N ALA A 57 -11.46 -10.77 -3.08
CA ALA A 57 -10.05 -10.44 -3.01
C ALA A 57 -9.18 -11.69 -3.21
N GLN A 58 -9.56 -12.83 -2.63
CA GLN A 58 -8.90 -14.12 -2.88
C GLN A 58 -9.05 -14.53 -4.34
N GLU A 59 -10.26 -14.45 -4.91
CA GLU A 59 -10.53 -14.79 -6.31
C GLU A 59 -9.84 -13.84 -7.29
N ASN A 60 -9.73 -12.55 -6.98
CA ASN A 60 -8.91 -11.58 -7.70
C ASN A 60 -7.41 -11.73 -7.43
N SER A 61 -7.00 -12.34 -6.32
CA SER A 61 -5.60 -12.78 -6.11
C SER A 61 -5.29 -13.99 -7.00
N PHE A 62 -6.32 -14.77 -7.37
CA PHE A 62 -6.24 -15.90 -8.30
C PHE A 62 -6.49 -15.54 -9.77
N ARG A 63 -7.10 -14.38 -10.06
CA ARG A 63 -6.94 -13.76 -11.38
C ARG A 63 -5.55 -13.14 -11.41
N PRO A 64 -4.64 -13.57 -12.28
CA PRO A 64 -3.55 -12.67 -12.61
C PRO A 64 -4.21 -11.40 -13.15
N SER A 65 -4.08 -10.27 -12.44
CA SER A 65 -4.02 -8.96 -13.08
C SER A 65 -3.16 -9.20 -14.31
N GLN A 66 -3.74 -9.05 -15.50
CA GLN A 66 -3.09 -9.35 -16.78
C GLN A 66 -1.59 -9.14 -16.63
N PRO A 67 -0.76 -10.20 -16.67
CA PRO A 67 0.60 -10.10 -16.16
C PRO A 67 1.26 -9.01 -16.97
N VAL A 68 1.43 -7.85 -16.34
CA VAL A 68 2.30 -6.81 -16.85
C VAL A 68 3.63 -7.52 -16.88
N ASP A 69 4.10 -7.86 -18.08
CA ASP A 69 5.33 -8.59 -18.19
C ASP A 69 6.42 -7.66 -17.65
N PRO A 70 6.97 -7.94 -16.45
CA PRO A 70 7.93 -7.03 -15.83
C PRO A 70 9.26 -7.04 -16.63
N THR A 71 9.36 -7.84 -17.69
CA THR A 71 10.47 -7.85 -18.64
C THR A 71 10.27 -6.90 -19.82
N GLU A 72 9.10 -6.28 -19.98
CA GLU A 72 8.94 -5.16 -20.91
C GLU A 72 9.92 -4.04 -20.51
N PRO A 73 10.81 -3.59 -21.41
CA PRO A 73 11.96 -2.77 -21.05
C PRO A 73 11.57 -1.41 -20.46
N GLU A 74 10.47 -0.82 -20.93
CA GLU A 74 9.96 0.46 -20.41
C GLU A 74 9.40 0.33 -19.00
N ILE A 75 8.73 -0.79 -18.71
CA ILE A 75 8.13 -1.07 -17.39
C ILE A 75 9.23 -1.46 -16.40
N ALA A 76 10.20 -2.28 -16.83
CA ALA A 76 11.38 -2.62 -16.04
C ALA A 76 12.16 -1.37 -15.63
N ALA A 77 12.37 -0.42 -16.55
CA ALA A 77 13.07 0.83 -16.27
C ALA A 77 12.31 1.72 -15.26
N ALA A 78 11.00 1.87 -15.40
CA ALA A 78 10.18 2.64 -14.46
C ALA A 78 10.16 2.00 -13.06
N LEU A 79 10.06 0.67 -12.98
CA LEU A 79 10.15 -0.07 -11.73
C LEU A 79 11.52 0.08 -11.08
N ASP A 80 12.61 0.01 -11.86
CA ASP A 80 13.97 0.19 -11.37
C ASP A 80 14.19 1.60 -10.78
N GLU A 81 13.70 2.65 -11.44
CA GLU A 81 13.78 4.02 -10.92
C GLU A 81 13.03 4.16 -9.59
N HIS A 82 11.80 3.64 -9.54
CA HIS A 82 10.99 3.66 -8.32
C HIS A 82 11.68 2.91 -7.18
N ILE A 83 12.23 1.73 -7.44
CA ILE A 83 12.92 0.92 -6.44
C ILE A 83 14.19 1.60 -5.93
N ARG A 84 14.92 2.34 -6.77
CA ARG A 84 16.09 3.11 -6.29
C ARG A 84 15.69 4.16 -5.27
N GLY A 85 14.57 4.86 -5.48
CA GLY A 85 14.03 5.80 -4.50
C GLY A 85 13.63 5.10 -3.20
N TYR A 86 12.96 3.96 -3.32
CA TYR A 86 12.57 3.15 -2.18
C TYR A 86 13.77 2.62 -1.38
N GLU A 87 14.82 2.14 -2.06
CA GLU A 87 16.07 1.70 -1.43
C GLU A 87 16.73 2.82 -0.62
N GLN A 88 16.76 4.05 -1.15
CA GLN A 88 17.31 5.19 -0.40
C GLN A 88 16.49 5.53 0.84
N GLN A 89 15.17 5.50 0.75
CA GLN A 89 14.31 5.71 1.91
C GLN A 89 14.51 4.61 2.97
N TRP A 90 14.59 3.35 2.54
CA TRP A 90 14.76 2.21 3.42
C TRP A 90 16.05 2.29 4.25
N LEU A 91 17.12 2.85 3.68
CA LEU A 91 18.40 3.06 4.38
C LEU A 91 18.29 4.02 5.58
N ASP A 92 17.29 4.91 5.57
CA ASP A 92 17.01 5.91 6.61
C ASP A 92 15.80 5.54 7.48
N GLU A 93 15.13 4.43 7.20
CA GLU A 93 13.95 3.99 7.94
C GLU A 93 14.33 3.14 9.15
N ALA A 94 13.63 3.34 10.27
CA ALA A 94 13.80 2.54 11.48
C ALA A 94 13.20 1.13 11.27
N ILE A 95 14.05 0.10 11.26
CA ILE A 95 13.63 -1.27 10.96
C ILE A 95 13.42 -2.06 12.25
N PRO A 96 12.22 -2.63 12.50
CA PRO A 96 11.97 -3.44 13.69
C PRO A 96 12.92 -4.64 13.84
N ALA A 97 13.30 -5.29 12.73
CA ALA A 97 14.25 -6.39 12.72
C ALA A 97 15.68 -6.00 13.15
N LEU A 98 16.02 -4.70 13.09
CA LEU A 98 17.27 -4.13 13.58
C LEU A 98 17.12 -3.48 14.96
N GLY A 99 16.04 -3.82 15.70
CA GLY A 99 15.74 -3.23 16.99
C GLY A 99 15.24 -1.79 16.92
N GLY A 100 14.69 -1.37 15.77
CA GLY A 100 14.20 0.00 15.55
C GLY A 100 15.27 0.99 15.11
N HIS A 101 16.46 0.51 14.72
CA HIS A 101 17.52 1.34 14.15
C HIS A 101 17.46 1.38 12.63
N THR A 102 18.11 2.37 12.04
CA THR A 102 18.24 2.46 10.58
C THR A 102 19.39 1.58 10.07
N PRO A 103 19.32 1.09 8.82
CA PRO A 103 20.44 0.40 8.19
C PRO A 103 21.75 1.19 8.24
N ARG A 104 21.72 2.51 8.03
CA ARG A 104 22.92 3.36 8.10
C ARG A 104 23.52 3.40 9.50
N GLU A 105 22.69 3.51 10.54
CA GLU A 105 23.14 3.44 11.94
C GLU A 105 23.79 2.08 12.25
N CYS A 106 23.13 0.99 11.85
CA CYS A 106 23.65 -0.36 12.07
C CYS A 106 24.95 -0.63 11.30
N ALA A 107 25.11 -0.07 10.09
CA ALA A 107 26.38 -0.17 9.36
C ALA A 107 27.49 0.63 10.03
N ALA A 108 27.19 1.79 10.63
CA ALA A 108 28.20 2.59 11.32
C ALA A 108 28.64 1.99 12.67
N ASP A 109 27.81 1.17 13.32
CA ASP A 109 28.06 0.55 14.62
C ASP A 109 28.58 -0.90 14.48
N PRO A 110 29.86 -1.19 14.80
CA PRO A 110 30.42 -2.55 14.71
C PRO A 110 29.67 -3.61 15.53
N THR A 111 28.98 -3.22 16.60
CA THR A 111 28.24 -4.16 17.46
C THR A 111 26.88 -4.57 16.86
N ARG A 112 26.39 -3.81 15.88
CA ARG A 112 25.08 -4.01 15.23
C ARG A 112 25.20 -4.39 13.75
N ARG A 113 26.40 -4.24 13.18
CA ARG A 113 26.68 -4.55 11.78
C ARG A 113 26.34 -6.01 11.43
N ASP A 114 26.57 -6.96 12.35
CA ASP A 114 26.25 -8.38 12.12
C ASP A 114 24.75 -8.64 11.95
N ASP A 115 23.88 -7.93 12.68
CA ASP A 115 22.42 -8.05 12.52
C ASP A 115 21.96 -7.50 11.17
N LEU A 116 22.57 -6.41 10.70
CA LEU A 116 22.32 -5.85 9.38
C LEU A 116 22.77 -6.80 8.27
N ILE A 117 23.95 -7.40 8.38
CA ILE A 117 24.44 -8.40 7.43
C ILE A 117 23.48 -9.59 7.37
N ARG A 118 23.07 -10.12 8.53
CA ARG A 118 22.12 -11.24 8.60
C ARG A 118 20.77 -10.91 7.97
N LEU A 119 20.29 -9.67 8.10
CA LEU A 119 19.07 -9.21 7.43
C LEU A 119 19.25 -9.16 5.90
N LEU A 120 20.38 -8.61 5.42
CA LEU A 120 20.68 -8.55 3.99
C LEU A 120 20.91 -9.94 3.38
N ASP A 121 21.39 -10.90 4.17
CA ASP A 121 21.56 -12.30 3.75
C ASP A 121 20.22 -13.05 3.65
N SER A 122 19.15 -12.57 4.29
CA SER A 122 17.83 -13.19 4.16
C SER A 122 17.11 -12.78 2.87
N TYR A 123 17.64 -11.81 2.12
CA TYR A 123 17.03 -11.34 0.88
C TYR A 123 17.42 -12.25 -0.28
N PRO A 124 16.59 -12.36 -1.33
CA PRO A 124 16.95 -13.11 -2.53
C PRO A 124 18.23 -12.56 -3.17
N GLN A 125 19.21 -13.43 -3.44
CA GLN A 125 20.47 -13.01 -4.05
C GLN A 125 20.34 -12.68 -5.54
N GLN A 126 19.30 -13.19 -6.20
CA GLN A 126 19.01 -12.89 -7.60
C GLN A 126 18.22 -11.58 -7.70
N GLU A 127 18.79 -10.61 -8.42
CA GLU A 127 18.10 -9.34 -8.71
C GLU A 127 16.89 -9.58 -9.62
N ARG A 128 15.82 -8.82 -9.35
CA ARG A 128 14.59 -8.84 -10.15
C ARG A 128 14.09 -7.40 -10.31
N PRO A 129 13.60 -7.01 -11.50
CA PRO A 129 12.95 -5.72 -11.69
C PRO A 129 11.81 -5.54 -10.68
N GLY A 130 11.73 -4.35 -10.09
CA GLY A 130 10.71 -4.07 -9.07
C GLY A 130 10.99 -4.65 -7.68
N ALA A 131 12.16 -5.23 -7.42
CA ALA A 131 12.58 -5.68 -6.09
C ALA A 131 13.88 -5.00 -5.64
N MET A 132 14.02 -4.79 -4.33
CA MET A 132 15.25 -4.26 -3.74
C MET A 132 16.43 -5.21 -3.99
N SER A 133 17.59 -4.65 -4.29
CA SER A 133 18.84 -5.40 -4.44
C SER A 133 19.66 -5.38 -3.16
N ALA A 134 19.86 -6.56 -2.59
CA ALA A 134 20.75 -6.73 -1.45
C ALA A 134 22.21 -6.35 -1.81
N GLY A 135 22.61 -6.42 -3.08
CA GLY A 135 23.93 -5.98 -3.55
C GLY A 135 24.07 -4.46 -3.50
N ARG A 136 23.10 -3.72 -4.07
CA ARG A 136 23.09 -2.25 -4.06
C ARG A 136 23.00 -1.69 -2.64
N LEU A 137 22.23 -2.33 -1.77
CA LEU A 137 22.15 -1.94 -0.36
C LEU A 137 23.49 -2.11 0.35
N ARG A 138 24.20 -3.23 0.13
CA ARG A 138 25.55 -3.45 0.69
C ARG A 138 26.53 -2.39 0.21
N GLU A 139 26.53 -2.09 -1.09
CA GLU A 139 27.38 -1.04 -1.67
C GLU A 139 27.10 0.33 -1.03
N ALA A 140 25.82 0.71 -0.90
CA ALA A 140 25.42 1.98 -0.27
C ALA A 140 25.79 2.07 1.23
N LEU A 141 25.92 0.93 1.90
CA LEU A 141 26.28 0.81 3.31
C LEU A 141 27.79 0.61 3.53
N GLY A 142 28.59 0.46 2.47
CA GLY A 142 30.02 0.19 2.53
C GLY A 142 30.35 -1.18 3.14
N LEU A 143 29.53 -2.18 2.87
CA LEU A 143 29.66 -3.56 3.34
C LEU A 143 30.23 -4.49 2.25
#